data_AF-A0A804U708-F1
#
_entry.id   AF-A0A804U708-F1
#
_cell.length_a   1.000
_cell.length_b   1.000
_cell.length_c   1.000
_cell.angle_alpha   90.00
_cell.angle_beta   90.00
_cell.angle_gamma   90.00
#
_symmetry.space_group_name_H-M   'P 1'
#
loop_
_entity.id
_entity.type
_entity.pdbx_description
1 polymer ?
#
loop_
_entity_poly.entity_id
_entity_poly.type
_entity_poly.pdbx_seq_one_letter_code
_entity_poly.pdbx_strand_id
1 'polypeptide(L)'
;MFHVYFRKYGLSDDTVDFVGHALALHRDDRYLDEPALDTVKRMKLYADSLARFQGGSPYIYPLYGLGELPQGFARLSAVYGGTYMLNKPDCKV
;
A
#
# COMPACT_ATOMS: atom_id res chain seq x y z
N MET A 1 7.19 -13.87 -16.35
CA MET A 1 8.16 -13.58 -15.29
C MET A 1 8.60 -12.15 -15.36
N PHE A 2 8.66 -11.45 -14.23
CA PHE A 2 9.07 -10.05 -14.17
C PHE A 2 10.55 -9.86 -14.51
N HIS A 3 11.42 -10.84 -14.17
CA HIS A 3 12.82 -10.83 -14.57
C HIS A 3 13.04 -10.71 -16.09
N VAL A 4 12.18 -11.37 -16.88
CA VAL A 4 12.19 -11.27 -18.35
C VAL A 4 11.90 -9.84 -18.81
N TYR A 5 11.05 -9.12 -18.07
CA TYR A 5 10.71 -7.73 -18.36
C TYR A 5 11.92 -6.83 -18.11
N PHE A 6 12.63 -6.99 -16.99
CA PHE A 6 13.81 -6.17 -16.71
C PHE A 6 14.99 -6.43 -17.64
N ARG A 7 15.26 -7.69 -17.99
CA ARG A 7 16.25 -8.03 -19.03
C ARG A 7 15.92 -7.38 -20.36
N LYS A 8 14.63 -7.26 -20.71
CA LYS A 8 14.19 -6.59 -21.95
C LYS A 8 14.59 -5.10 -21.99
N TYR A 9 14.63 -4.43 -20.84
CA TYR A 9 15.02 -3.02 -20.74
C TYR A 9 16.49 -2.82 -20.35
N GLY A 10 17.26 -3.89 -20.17
CA GLY A 10 18.68 -3.81 -19.83
C GLY A 10 18.96 -3.17 -18.47
N LEU A 11 18.05 -3.32 -17.51
CA LEU A 11 18.24 -2.77 -16.16
C LEU A 11 19.32 -3.57 -15.41
N SER A 12 20.17 -2.85 -14.65
CA SER A 12 21.15 -3.47 -13.75
C SER A 12 20.47 -4.11 -12.55
N ASP A 13 21.14 -5.07 -11.91
CA ASP A 13 20.62 -5.76 -10.73
C ASP A 13 20.28 -4.77 -9.59
N ASP A 14 21.12 -3.76 -9.35
CA ASP A 14 20.84 -2.69 -8.37
C ASP A 14 19.57 -1.88 -8.71
N THR A 15 19.31 -1.66 -10.00
CA THR A 15 18.11 -0.94 -10.43
C THR A 15 16.86 -1.81 -10.27
N VAL A 16 16.99 -3.10 -10.54
CA VAL A 16 15.93 -4.10 -10.32
C VAL A 16 15.57 -4.15 -8.84
N ASP A 17 16.57 -4.23 -7.97
CA ASP A 17 16.41 -4.24 -6.51
C ASP A 17 15.68 -2.97 -6.02
N PHE A 18 16.15 -1.79 -6.44
CA PHE A 18 15.52 -0.52 -6.08
C PHE A 18 14.07 -0.43 -6.56
N VAL A 19 13.79 -0.79 -7.81
CA VAL A 19 12.44 -0.74 -8.37
C VAL A 19 11.51 -1.75 -7.67
N GLY A 20 11.99 -2.96 -7.41
CA GLY A 20 11.22 -4.00 -6.74
C GLY A 20 10.88 -3.66 -5.29
N HIS A 21 11.87 -3.24 -4.52
CA HIS A 21 11.71 -3.04 -3.08
C HIS A 21 11.28 -1.63 -2.70
N ALA A 22 11.86 -0.59 -3.32
CA ALA A 22 11.57 0.79 -2.92
C ALA A 22 10.33 1.37 -3.63
N LEU A 23 10.07 1.00 -4.89
CA LEU A 23 8.92 1.51 -5.66
C LEU A 23 7.73 0.55 -5.62
N ALA A 24 7.94 -0.73 -5.92
CA ALA A 24 6.85 -1.72 -5.90
C ALA A 24 6.54 -2.28 -4.50
N LEU A 25 7.39 -1.99 -3.51
CA LEU A 25 7.22 -2.37 -2.10
C LEU A 25 7.12 -3.89 -1.90
N HIS A 26 7.85 -4.67 -2.70
CA HIS A 26 8.02 -6.09 -2.45
C HIS A 26 8.95 -6.30 -1.25
N ARG A 27 8.69 -7.35 -0.45
CA ARG A 27 9.47 -7.67 0.76
C ARG A 27 10.58 -8.67 0.51
N ASP A 28 10.50 -9.39 -0.60
CA ASP A 28 11.36 -10.48 -1.01
C ASP A 28 11.36 -10.57 -2.54
N ASP A 29 12.30 -11.32 -3.11
CA ASP A 29 12.53 -11.40 -4.56
C ASP A 29 11.58 -12.32 -5.33
N ARG A 30 10.56 -12.91 -4.70
CA ARG A 30 9.65 -13.84 -5.38
C ARG A 30 8.93 -13.19 -6.57
N TYR A 31 8.77 -11.86 -6.55
CA TYR A 31 8.15 -11.10 -7.64
C TYR A 31 8.91 -11.22 -8.97
N LEU A 32 10.22 -11.53 -8.95
CA LEU A 32 11.02 -11.75 -10.16
C LEU A 32 10.50 -12.95 -10.96
N ASP A 33 9.98 -13.95 -10.23
CA ASP A 33 9.49 -15.21 -10.74
C ASP A 33 7.98 -15.21 -11.08
N GLU A 34 7.29 -14.13 -10.74
CA GLU A 34 5.85 -13.98 -10.92
C GLU A 34 5.48 -13.22 -12.22
N PRO A 35 4.18 -13.21 -12.62
CA PRO A 35 3.71 -12.37 -13.71
C PRO A 35 3.95 -10.88 -13.44
N ALA A 36 4.52 -10.18 -14.42
CA ALA A 36 4.92 -8.77 -14.33
C ALA A 36 3.80 -7.79 -13.97
N LEU A 37 2.55 -8.15 -14.27
CA LEU A 37 1.41 -7.24 -14.19
C LEU A 37 1.19 -6.68 -12.79
N ASP A 38 1.36 -7.50 -11.74
CA ASP A 38 1.18 -7.05 -10.36
C ASP A 38 2.23 -5.98 -9.99
N THR A 39 3.51 -6.29 -10.26
CA THR A 39 4.60 -5.35 -9.98
C THR A 39 4.48 -4.05 -10.76
N VAL A 40 4.09 -4.10 -12.04
CA VAL A 40 3.83 -2.89 -12.83
C VAL A 40 2.70 -2.04 -12.24
N LYS A 41 1.62 -2.67 -11.77
CA LYS A 41 0.51 -1.95 -11.11
C LYS A 41 0.95 -1.30 -9.80
N ARG A 42 1.80 -1.96 -9.00
CA ARG A 42 2.38 -1.39 -7.78
C ARG A 42 3.27 -0.19 -8.06
N MET A 43 4.13 -0.29 -9.07
CA MET A 43 4.96 0.84 -9.51
C MET A 43 4.10 2.02 -9.96
N LYS A 44 3.03 1.75 -10.74
CA LYS A 44 2.09 2.79 -11.15
C LYS A 44 1.40 3.44 -9.94
N LEU A 45 0.96 2.65 -8.97
CA LEU A 45 0.35 3.16 -7.73
C LEU A 45 1.31 4.09 -6.98
N TYR A 46 2.59 3.74 -6.88
CA TYR A 46 3.61 4.59 -6.26
C TYR A 46 3.73 5.92 -6.99
N ALA A 47 3.89 5.88 -8.32
CA ALA A 47 4.05 7.08 -9.14
C ALA A 47 2.80 8.00 -9.09
N ASP A 48 1.61 7.42 -9.23
CA ASP A 48 0.34 8.16 -9.15
C ASP A 48 0.16 8.77 -7.75
N SER A 49 0.59 8.08 -6.68
CA SER A 49 0.53 8.60 -5.29
C SER A 49 1.53 9.73 -5.05
N LEU A 50 2.77 9.61 -5.55
CA LEU A 50 3.80 10.64 -5.46
C LEU A 50 3.37 11.92 -6.19
N ALA A 51 2.72 11.78 -7.35
CA ALA A 51 2.24 12.91 -8.15
C ALA A 51 1.02 13.63 -7.55
N ARG A 52 0.34 13.03 -6.56
CA ARG A 52 -0.94 13.53 -6.04
C ARG A 52 -0.79 14.78 -5.16
N PHE A 53 0.30 14.89 -4.40
CA PHE A 53 0.50 15.95 -3.43
C PHE A 53 1.91 16.54 -3.52
N GLN A 54 2.08 17.82 -3.19
CA GLN A 54 3.38 18.49 -3.11
C GLN A 54 4.13 18.12 -1.81
N GLY A 55 4.19 16.83 -1.49
CA GLY A 55 4.76 16.31 -0.23
C GLY A 55 6.11 15.60 -0.36
N GLY A 56 6.60 15.40 -1.58
CA GLY A 56 7.89 14.73 -1.84
C GLY A 56 7.92 13.23 -1.54
N SER A 57 6.80 12.61 -1.17
CA SER A 57 6.68 11.17 -0.94
C SER A 57 5.28 10.66 -1.31
N PRO A 58 5.11 9.37 -1.61
CA PRO A 58 3.79 8.77 -1.90
C PRO A 58 2.97 8.47 -0.64
N TYR A 59 3.47 8.81 0.55
CA TYR A 59 2.89 8.40 1.83
C TYR A 59 2.16 9.56 2.51
N ILE A 60 1.14 9.21 3.30
CA ILE A 60 0.43 10.13 4.18
C ILE A 60 0.34 9.53 5.58
N TYR A 61 0.33 10.39 6.59
CA TYR A 61 0.13 9.99 7.98
C TYR A 61 -0.89 10.92 8.64
N PRO A 62 -1.93 10.40 9.30
CA PRO A 62 -2.95 11.23 9.94
C PRO A 62 -2.38 11.97 11.15
N LEU A 63 -2.77 13.23 11.31
CA LEU A 63 -2.55 13.94 12.57
C LEU A 63 -3.25 13.17 13.70
N TYR A 64 -2.63 13.15 14.89
CA TYR A 64 -3.06 12.36 16.05
C TYR A 64 -2.91 10.83 15.91
N GLY A 65 -2.38 10.35 14.77
CA GLY A 65 -1.96 8.97 14.59
C GLY A 65 -3.02 8.05 14.00
N LEU A 66 -2.63 6.78 13.78
CA LEU A 66 -3.45 5.80 13.06
C LEU A 66 -4.77 5.46 13.78
N GLY A 67 -4.91 5.80 15.07
CA GLY A 67 -6.15 5.64 15.84
C GLY A 67 -7.31 6.50 15.34
N GLU A 68 -7.06 7.55 14.54
CA GLU A 68 -8.11 8.37 13.95
C GLU A 68 -8.85 7.64 12.82
N LEU A 69 -8.21 6.69 12.13
CA LEU A 69 -8.84 5.91 11.07
C LEU A 69 -10.04 5.08 11.60
N PRO A 70 -9.88 4.20 12.61
CA PRO A 70 -11.01 3.44 13.14
C PRO A 70 -12.08 4.34 13.79
N GLN A 71 -11.69 5.45 14.43
CA GLN A 71 -12.64 6.41 14.99
C GLN A 71 -13.49 7.08 13.91
N GLY A 72 -12.87 7.51 12.80
CA GLY A 72 -13.56 8.10 11.65
C GLY A 72 -14.58 7.13 11.04
N PHE A 73 -14.21 5.85 10.87
CA PHE A 73 -15.14 4.83 10.38
C PHE A 73 -16.24 4.46 11.38
N ALA A 74 -15.94 4.44 12.69
CA ALA A 74 -16.96 4.23 13.73
C ALA A 74 -17.99 5.37 13.71
N ARG A 75 -17.54 6.62 13.55
CA ARG A 75 -18.42 7.78 13.36
C ARG A 75 -19.26 7.65 12.09
N LEU A 76 -18.66 7.25 10.98
CA LEU A 76 -19.38 7.02 9.73
C LEU A 76 -20.51 6.02 9.94
N SER A 77 -20.24 4.88 10.59
CA SER A 77 -21.27 3.89 10.92
C SER A 77 -22.39 4.46 11.80
N ALA A 78 -22.06 5.29 12.79
CA ALA A 78 -23.06 5.93 13.65
C ALA A 78 -23.98 6.90 12.90
N VAL A 79 -23.47 7.63 11.89
CA VAL A 79 -24.30 8.49 11.02
C VAL A 79 -25.35 7.68 10.26
N TYR A 80 -25.03 6.42 9.92
CA TYR A 80 -25.95 5.50 9.24
C TYR A 80 -26.73 4.60 10.22
N GLY A 81 -26.79 4.96 11.51
CA GLY A 81 -27.62 4.28 12.52
C GLY A 81 -26.92 3.17 13.31
N GLY A 82 -25.62 2.96 13.11
CA GLY A 82 -24.84 2.01 13.89
C GLY A 82 -24.67 2.44 15.35
N THR A 83 -24.83 1.51 16.30
CA THR A 83 -24.52 1.75 17.72
C THR A 83 -23.27 0.96 18.10
N TYR A 84 -22.20 1.65 18.49
CA TYR A 84 -20.95 1.03 18.94
C TYR A 84 -20.94 0.87 20.46
N MET A 85 -20.53 -0.31 20.91
CA MET A 85 -20.28 -0.60 22.33
C MET A 85 -18.79 -0.81 22.54
N LEU A 86 -18.18 0.04 23.35
CA LEU A 86 -16.80 -0.16 23.81
C LEU A 86 -16.80 -1.09 25.02
N ASN A 87 -15.70 -1.83 25.22
CA ASN A 87 -15.51 -2.71 26.38
C ASN A 87 -16.68 -3.70 26.61
N LYS A 88 -17.06 -4.46 25.58
CA LYS A 88 -18.15 -5.45 25.65
C LYS A 88 -17.60 -6.89 25.58
N PRO A 89 -17.06 -7.43 26.69
CA PRO A 89 -16.46 -8.78 26.69
C PRO A 89 -17.49 -9.90 26.49
N ASP A 90 -18.72 -9.73 26.96
CA ASP A 90 -19.74 -10.80 26.96
C ASP A 90 -20.54 -10.89 25.64
N CYS A 91 -19.88 -10.78 24.49
CA CYS A 91 -20.53 -11.00 23.20
C CYS A 91 -20.44 -12.49 22.83
N LYS A 92 -21.58 -13.21 22.88
CA LYS A 92 -21.66 -14.57 22.33
C LYS A 92 -21.93 -14.48 20.82
N VAL A 93 -21.20 -15.28 20.05
CA VAL A 93 -21.39 -15.44 18.59
C VAL A 93 -22.57 -16.36 18.34
#